data_AF-A0A6A7MIA0-F1
#
_entry.id   AF-A0A6A7MIA0-F1
#
_cell.length_a   1.000
_cell.length_b   1.000
_cell.length_c   1.000
_cell.angle_alpha   90.00
_cell.angle_beta   90.00
_cell.angle_gamma   90.00
#
_symmetry.space_group_name_H-M   'P 1'
#
loop_
_entity.id
_entity.type
_entity.pdbx_description
1 polymer ?
#
loop_
_entity_poly.entity_id
_entity_poly.type
_entity_poly.pdbx_seq_one_letter_code
_entity_poly.pdbx_strand_id
1 'polypeptide(L)'
;MAGSAVPATSYPEVEEARARANGPYQFTAGLSASFNGDHQAPDTDYLWRSGNGQLLAGLDPSHAYPRRGLYVAELTSLDNQWGVEVRTRHLAAVRVLNTPPALGPLPVLHANEGEEVELTVTFSDRAWLDPHRAFVDFGDDNLPVEAEVTETLGPPQTTGRLTATHTYCDNGTFTVTVILQDQQGGTARETTEAIIVNLPPVAEAGEDVFAHPCAPLRLVGYFEDPGWCDTHTGHWDFGDCSPLFPATIIETNLPPKATGYAIATHCYKKCGVFLAKLTIRDDDGAEGSDTLVVRYSDLLNGGFESGFQHVPLGMVGNHWTPYAQPLSSSVPVRDVFSCQSCVVCSGAKAQALHAPGFPHAGILQSIGANPGWEYQFVADVSLQPPGEGGVWLGVDPAGGTNRQSAGVVWSSVAPGVGWQRVSVRAVAEARSVTVFLEVRNAGAEAAVFDCIQMQAYPCSLELDPKTPPNPVRRCVSWLRIDPIPQLGPQTEREGFTFSSLTGADLSIITFGTPHNGTKLGIPDFQSNPNGPDGLRVDWEGEASKIEITVIGAPGSRILLTALNAQGESIGEDSATQGDVRTLEVSTQGIAAAEIRSDYRGGLIELCIEQGPGRDSSDCGCQKRRGGAITTAR
;
A
#
# COMPACT_ATOMS: atom_id res chain seq x y z
N MET A 1 -86.31 -93.15 -25.09
CA MET A 1 -86.12 -91.84 -24.43
C MET A 1 -85.73 -92.09 -22.99
N ALA A 2 -84.86 -91.22 -22.45
CA ALA A 2 -84.16 -91.27 -21.15
C ALA A 2 -82.88 -92.13 -21.14
N GLY A 3 -81.78 -91.50 -21.59
CA GLY A 3 -80.40 -91.94 -21.39
C GLY A 3 -79.63 -90.84 -20.65
N SER A 4 -79.13 -91.22 -19.48
CA SER A 4 -78.18 -90.59 -18.55
C SER A 4 -77.36 -89.40 -19.05
N ALA A 5 -77.37 -88.29 -18.29
CA ALA A 5 -76.31 -87.29 -18.29
C ALA A 5 -75.50 -87.44 -16.99
N VAL A 6 -74.23 -87.84 -17.15
CA VAL A 6 -73.22 -87.85 -16.08
C VAL A 6 -72.70 -86.42 -15.91
N PRO A 7 -72.54 -85.90 -14.68
CA PRO A 7 -71.87 -84.62 -14.46
C PRO A 7 -70.36 -84.82 -14.32
N ALA A 8 -69.57 -84.12 -15.13
CA ALA A 8 -68.16 -83.80 -14.89
C ALA A 8 -67.81 -82.70 -15.91
N THR A 9 -67.28 -81.54 -15.55
CA THR A 9 -66.08 -81.37 -14.74
C THR A 9 -66.18 -80.10 -13.87
N SER A 10 -65.98 -80.23 -12.56
CA SER A 10 -65.42 -79.14 -11.77
C SER A 10 -63.93 -79.09 -12.11
N TYR A 11 -63.47 -78.03 -12.74
CA TYR A 11 -62.05 -77.70 -12.69
C TYR A 11 -61.69 -77.51 -11.21
N PRO A 12 -60.62 -78.13 -10.68
CA PRO A 12 -60.09 -77.66 -9.40
C PRO A 12 -59.83 -76.17 -9.56
N GLU A 13 -60.25 -75.36 -8.58
CA GLU A 13 -59.69 -74.02 -8.43
C GLU A 13 -58.18 -74.22 -8.32
N VAL A 14 -57.49 -74.06 -9.44
CA VAL A 14 -56.04 -73.88 -9.43
C VAL A 14 -55.88 -72.57 -8.69
N GLU A 15 -55.38 -72.64 -7.45
CA GLU A 15 -54.93 -71.47 -6.73
C GLU A 15 -53.80 -70.88 -7.58
N GLU A 16 -54.17 -70.02 -8.53
CA GLU A 16 -53.23 -69.40 -9.46
C GLU A 16 -52.11 -68.80 -8.61
N ALA A 17 -50.87 -69.16 -8.90
CA ALA A 17 -49.69 -68.63 -8.22
C ALA A 17 -49.51 -67.14 -8.56
N ARG A 18 -50.40 -66.29 -8.03
CA ARG A 18 -50.46 -64.86 -8.30
C ARG A 18 -49.32 -64.17 -7.58
N ALA A 19 -48.49 -63.46 -8.33
CA ALA A 19 -47.51 -62.55 -7.80
C ALA A 19 -48.23 -61.50 -6.94
N ARG A 20 -47.77 -61.35 -5.70
CA ARG A 20 -48.27 -60.37 -4.74
C ARG A 20 -47.08 -59.74 -4.05
N ALA A 21 -46.71 -58.57 -4.56
CA ALA A 21 -45.49 -57.89 -4.15
C ALA A 21 -45.63 -57.16 -2.80
N ASN A 22 -46.81 -57.15 -2.16
CA ASN A 22 -47.09 -56.61 -0.81
C ASN A 22 -46.51 -55.22 -0.48
N GLY A 23 -46.33 -54.36 -1.50
CA GLY A 23 -45.93 -52.97 -1.33
C GLY A 23 -47.11 -52.03 -0.99
N PRO A 24 -46.87 -50.72 -0.85
CA PRO A 24 -45.60 -50.03 -1.11
C PRO A 24 -44.54 -50.23 -0.01
N TYR A 25 -43.26 -50.14 -0.39
CA TYR A 25 -42.11 -50.24 0.51
C TYR A 25 -41.48 -48.89 0.79
N GLN A 26 -40.91 -48.74 1.99
CA GLN A 26 -40.02 -47.64 2.35
C GLN A 26 -38.72 -48.19 2.91
N PHE A 27 -37.61 -47.95 2.22
CA PHE A 27 -36.26 -48.39 2.59
C PHE A 27 -35.33 -47.20 2.79
N THR A 28 -34.09 -47.47 3.23
CA THR A 28 -33.05 -46.45 3.45
C THR A 28 -31.81 -46.86 2.64
N ALA A 29 -31.21 -45.92 1.92
CA ALA A 29 -30.06 -46.20 1.05
C ALA A 29 -28.90 -46.81 1.85
N GLY A 30 -28.19 -47.76 1.26
CA GLY A 30 -27.07 -48.43 1.92
C GLY A 30 -27.45 -49.52 2.93
N LEU A 31 -28.70 -49.55 3.41
CA LEU A 31 -29.18 -50.59 4.33
C LEU A 31 -29.82 -51.75 3.58
N SER A 32 -29.56 -52.98 4.05
CA SER A 32 -30.24 -54.17 3.55
C SER A 32 -31.70 -54.19 4.03
N ALA A 33 -32.64 -54.39 3.11
CA ALA A 33 -34.06 -54.51 3.38
C ALA A 33 -34.67 -55.68 2.59
N SER A 34 -35.72 -56.30 3.13
CA SER A 34 -36.34 -57.48 2.51
C SER A 34 -37.63 -57.14 1.78
N PHE A 35 -37.82 -57.73 0.61
CA PHE A 35 -39.12 -57.82 -0.05
C PHE A 35 -39.98 -58.89 0.61
N ASN A 36 -41.31 -58.75 0.49
CA ASN A 36 -42.28 -59.72 0.95
C ASN A 36 -43.15 -60.18 -0.24
N GLY A 37 -43.01 -61.45 -0.61
CA GLY A 37 -43.93 -62.13 -1.51
C GLY A 37 -44.94 -62.93 -0.70
N ASP A 38 -46.22 -62.56 -0.78
CA ASP A 38 -47.32 -63.04 0.09
C ASP A 38 -47.26 -64.51 0.57
N HIS A 39 -47.62 -65.45 -0.29
CA HIS A 39 -47.68 -66.87 0.03
C HIS A 39 -46.87 -67.69 -0.99
N GLN A 40 -46.13 -68.68 -0.47
CA GLN A 40 -45.38 -69.62 -1.29
C GLN A 40 -46.31 -70.64 -1.94
N ALA A 41 -46.32 -70.69 -3.27
CA ALA A 41 -47.06 -71.67 -4.07
C ALA A 41 -46.15 -72.87 -4.45
N PRO A 42 -46.69 -74.09 -4.57
CA PRO A 42 -45.93 -75.27 -5.01
C PRO A 42 -45.42 -75.11 -6.45
N ASP A 43 -44.24 -75.69 -6.75
CA ASP A 43 -43.61 -75.70 -8.08
C ASP A 43 -43.55 -74.33 -8.79
N THR A 44 -43.43 -73.25 -7.99
CA THR A 44 -43.39 -71.87 -8.47
C THR A 44 -42.03 -71.22 -8.20
N ASP A 45 -41.42 -70.67 -9.24
CA ASP A 45 -40.22 -69.84 -9.12
C ASP A 45 -40.59 -68.36 -8.98
N TYR A 46 -39.87 -67.66 -8.08
CA TYR A 46 -40.06 -66.22 -7.83
C TYR A 46 -38.83 -65.43 -8.23
N LEU A 47 -39.06 -64.37 -9.00
CA LEU A 47 -38.01 -63.46 -9.45
C LEU A 47 -38.46 -62.01 -9.26
N TRP A 48 -37.67 -61.26 -8.51
CA TRP A 48 -37.84 -59.82 -8.33
C TRP A 48 -36.94 -59.04 -9.28
N ARG A 49 -37.51 -58.06 -9.97
CA ARG A 49 -36.76 -56.91 -10.51
C ARG A 49 -36.87 -55.80 -9.48
N SER A 50 -35.77 -55.45 -8.83
CA SER A 50 -35.75 -54.43 -7.77
C SER A 50 -36.07 -53.00 -8.23
N GLY A 51 -36.12 -52.76 -9.55
CA GLY A 51 -36.29 -51.43 -10.14
C GLY A 51 -35.00 -50.62 -10.28
N ASN A 52 -33.87 -51.06 -9.70
CA ASN A 52 -32.53 -50.49 -9.95
C ASN A 52 -31.68 -51.33 -10.91
N GLY A 53 -32.34 -52.22 -11.69
CA GLY A 53 -31.69 -53.09 -12.68
C GLY A 53 -31.20 -54.44 -12.13
N GLN A 54 -31.29 -54.69 -10.82
CA GLN A 54 -30.92 -55.99 -10.24
C GLN A 54 -32.05 -57.01 -10.28
N LEU A 55 -31.66 -58.28 -10.43
CA LEU A 55 -32.53 -59.45 -10.35
C LEU A 55 -32.27 -60.18 -9.04
N LEU A 56 -33.31 -60.45 -8.28
CA LEU A 56 -33.22 -61.11 -6.98
C LEU A 56 -34.10 -62.36 -7.01
N ALA A 57 -33.51 -63.52 -6.74
CA ALA A 57 -34.22 -64.80 -6.73
C ALA A 57 -34.83 -65.09 -5.35
N GLY A 58 -35.98 -65.76 -5.34
CA GLY A 58 -36.69 -66.16 -4.13
C GLY A 58 -37.92 -65.30 -3.84
N LEU A 59 -38.74 -65.77 -2.89
CA LEU A 59 -40.00 -65.11 -2.52
C LEU A 59 -39.75 -63.81 -1.76
N ASP A 60 -38.85 -63.84 -0.78
CA ASP A 60 -38.54 -62.73 0.15
C ASP A 60 -37.05 -62.32 0.12
N PRO A 61 -36.49 -61.91 -1.04
CA PRO A 61 -35.07 -61.58 -1.11
C PRO A 61 -34.75 -60.29 -0.36
N SER A 62 -33.52 -60.21 0.17
CA SER A 62 -32.93 -58.99 0.71
C SER A 62 -32.20 -58.19 -0.37
N HIS A 63 -32.26 -56.86 -0.30
CA HIS A 63 -31.58 -55.94 -1.22
C HIS A 63 -31.18 -54.64 -0.53
N ALA A 64 -30.08 -54.04 -0.97
CA ALA A 64 -29.65 -52.71 -0.53
C ALA A 64 -29.62 -51.77 -1.74
N TYR A 65 -30.32 -50.64 -1.63
CA TYR A 65 -30.32 -49.63 -2.69
C TYR A 65 -29.13 -48.68 -2.52
N PRO A 66 -28.38 -48.38 -3.58
CA PRO A 66 -27.16 -47.58 -3.49
C PRO A 66 -27.40 -46.08 -3.26
N ARG A 67 -28.62 -45.60 -3.52
CA ARG A 67 -28.95 -44.17 -3.55
C ARG A 67 -30.44 -43.93 -3.24
N ARG A 68 -30.76 -42.75 -2.73
CA ARG A 68 -32.14 -42.25 -2.60
C ARG A 68 -32.87 -42.28 -3.94
N GLY A 69 -34.15 -42.65 -3.93
CA GLY A 69 -34.98 -42.62 -5.13
C GLY A 69 -36.35 -43.26 -4.96
N LEU A 70 -37.18 -43.10 -5.98
CA LEU A 70 -38.41 -43.88 -6.15
C LEU A 70 -38.14 -44.97 -7.20
N TYR A 71 -38.26 -46.23 -6.79
CA TYR A 71 -38.09 -47.39 -7.65
C TYR A 71 -39.42 -48.12 -7.80
N VAL A 72 -39.55 -48.89 -8.87
CA VAL A 72 -40.69 -49.78 -9.10
C VAL A 72 -40.16 -51.20 -9.11
N ALA A 73 -40.47 -51.96 -8.06
CA ALA A 73 -40.12 -53.37 -7.98
C ALA A 73 -41.20 -54.21 -8.66
N GLU A 74 -40.79 -55.23 -9.43
CA GLU A 74 -41.69 -56.16 -10.10
C GLU A 74 -41.42 -57.57 -9.60
N LEU A 75 -42.40 -58.18 -8.94
CA LEU A 75 -42.39 -59.61 -8.62
C LEU A 75 -43.00 -60.37 -9.80
N THR A 76 -42.25 -61.32 -10.35
CA THR A 76 -42.75 -62.32 -11.31
C THR A 76 -42.82 -63.67 -10.61
N SER A 77 -43.97 -64.33 -10.67
CA SER A 77 -44.11 -65.75 -10.36
C SER A 77 -44.19 -66.55 -11.67
N LEU A 78 -43.53 -67.70 -11.68
CA LEU A 78 -43.50 -68.67 -12.77
C LEU A 78 -43.94 -70.02 -12.22
N ASP A 79 -45.18 -70.39 -12.48
CA ASP A 79 -45.75 -71.69 -12.13
C ASP A 79 -45.55 -72.66 -13.30
N ASN A 80 -44.93 -73.81 -13.01
CA ASN A 80 -44.64 -74.86 -13.99
C ASN A 80 -45.45 -76.15 -13.74
N GLN A 81 -46.48 -76.08 -12.89
CA GLN A 81 -47.32 -77.23 -12.59
C GLN A 81 -47.93 -77.83 -13.87
N TRP A 82 -47.92 -79.16 -13.94
CA TRP A 82 -48.53 -79.96 -15.01
C TRP A 82 -47.97 -79.70 -16.43
N GLY A 83 -46.77 -79.13 -16.54
CA GLY A 83 -46.11 -78.89 -17.84
C GLY A 83 -46.69 -77.70 -18.62
N VAL A 84 -47.47 -76.84 -17.98
CA VAL A 84 -47.99 -75.58 -18.54
C VAL A 84 -47.32 -74.43 -17.81
N GLU A 85 -46.70 -73.53 -18.56
CA GLU A 85 -46.02 -72.35 -18.00
C GLU A 85 -47.03 -71.21 -17.79
N VAL A 86 -47.26 -70.81 -16.53
CA VAL A 86 -48.09 -69.66 -16.18
C VAL A 86 -47.24 -68.58 -15.52
N ARG A 87 -47.27 -67.37 -16.08
CA ARG A 87 -46.54 -66.21 -15.56
C ARG A 87 -47.51 -65.14 -15.06
N THR A 88 -47.31 -64.67 -13.84
CA THR A 88 -48.01 -63.49 -13.32
C THR A 88 -47.02 -62.46 -12.76
N ARG A 89 -47.43 -61.20 -12.72
CA ARG A 89 -46.58 -60.06 -12.36
C ARG A 89 -47.32 -59.11 -11.43
N HIS A 90 -46.59 -58.51 -10.49
CA HIS A 90 -47.12 -57.48 -9.59
C HIS A 90 -46.07 -56.39 -9.35
N LEU A 91 -46.48 -55.13 -9.45
CA LEU A 91 -45.63 -53.97 -9.22
C LEU A 91 -45.81 -53.40 -7.82
N ALA A 92 -44.71 -53.11 -7.14
CA ALA A 92 -44.68 -52.40 -5.87
C ALA A 92 -43.85 -51.13 -5.99
N ALA A 93 -44.36 -50.00 -5.50
CA ALA A 93 -43.55 -48.79 -5.35
C ALA A 93 -42.56 -48.97 -4.18
N VAL A 94 -41.32 -48.56 -4.39
CA VAL A 94 -40.26 -48.60 -3.37
C VAL A 94 -39.69 -47.19 -3.20
N ARG A 95 -39.95 -46.56 -2.05
CA ARG A 95 -39.39 -45.26 -1.70
C ARG A 95 -38.13 -45.46 -0.87
N VAL A 96 -36.96 -45.13 -1.42
CA VAL A 96 -35.67 -45.21 -0.73
C VAL A 96 -35.31 -43.82 -0.20
N LEU A 97 -35.17 -43.71 1.12
CA LEU A 97 -34.72 -42.51 1.82
C LEU A 97 -33.19 -42.37 1.76
N ASN A 98 -32.71 -41.13 1.93
CA ASN A 98 -31.29 -40.85 2.02
C ASN A 98 -30.69 -41.37 3.33
N THR A 99 -29.41 -41.72 3.32
CA THR A 99 -28.60 -41.95 4.51
C THR A 99 -27.59 -40.82 4.61
N PRO A 100 -27.59 -40.00 5.67
CA PRO A 100 -26.58 -38.97 5.84
C PRO A 100 -25.17 -39.57 5.98
N PRO A 101 -24.13 -38.82 5.58
CA PRO A 101 -22.75 -39.23 5.80
C PRO A 101 -22.41 -39.21 7.30
N ALA A 102 -21.25 -39.77 7.64
CA ALA A 102 -20.68 -39.73 8.98
C ALA A 102 -19.22 -39.27 8.92
N LEU A 103 -18.87 -38.30 9.78
CA LEU A 103 -17.50 -37.86 9.99
C LEU A 103 -16.77 -38.81 10.93
N GLY A 104 -15.48 -38.98 10.71
CA GLY A 104 -14.56 -39.61 11.67
C GLY A 104 -14.19 -38.66 12.81
N PRO A 105 -13.34 -39.09 13.75
CA PRO A 105 -12.87 -38.23 14.83
C PRO A 105 -12.07 -37.05 14.27
N LEU A 106 -12.34 -35.85 14.79
CA LEU A 106 -11.58 -34.64 14.46
C LEU A 106 -10.39 -34.51 15.43
N PRO A 107 -9.19 -34.16 14.94
CA PRO A 107 -8.06 -33.83 15.81
C PRO A 107 -8.23 -32.45 16.44
N VAL A 108 -7.65 -32.23 17.63
CA VAL A 108 -7.41 -30.88 18.16
C VAL A 108 -6.21 -30.29 17.42
N LEU A 109 -6.34 -29.06 16.93
CA LEU A 109 -5.29 -28.35 16.23
C LEU A 109 -4.46 -27.53 17.23
N HIS A 110 -3.15 -27.52 17.04
CA HIS A 110 -2.21 -26.71 17.80
C HIS A 110 -1.28 -25.99 16.83
N ALA A 111 -1.16 -24.68 16.98
CA ALA A 111 -0.25 -23.87 16.19
C ALA A 111 0.10 -22.59 16.94
N ASN A 112 1.07 -21.87 16.42
CA ASN A 112 1.26 -20.47 16.78
C ASN A 112 0.40 -19.59 15.86
N GLU A 113 0.08 -18.38 16.27
CA GLU A 113 -0.54 -17.43 15.34
C GLU A 113 0.40 -17.13 14.16
N GLY A 114 -0.17 -16.73 13.02
CA GLY A 114 0.62 -16.59 11.79
C GLY A 114 1.04 -17.91 11.14
N GLU A 115 0.94 -19.06 11.83
CA GLU A 115 1.27 -20.38 11.31
C GLU A 115 0.05 -21.02 10.61
N GLU A 116 0.28 -21.65 9.45
CA GLU A 116 -0.78 -22.39 8.74
C GLU A 116 -1.06 -23.72 9.44
N VAL A 117 -2.32 -23.94 9.82
CA VAL A 117 -2.83 -25.23 10.30
C VAL A 117 -3.44 -26.03 9.14
N GLU A 118 -3.27 -27.34 9.18
CA GLU A 118 -3.95 -28.27 8.27
C GLU A 118 -4.91 -29.19 9.04
N LEU A 119 -6.20 -29.14 8.72
CA LEU A 119 -7.20 -30.08 9.20
C LEU A 119 -7.34 -31.25 8.23
N THR A 120 -7.27 -32.46 8.77
CA THR A 120 -7.51 -33.70 8.03
C THR A 120 -8.55 -34.56 8.74
N VAL A 121 -9.60 -34.94 8.02
CA VAL A 121 -10.69 -35.77 8.58
C VAL A 121 -11.09 -36.87 7.59
N THR A 122 -11.25 -38.10 8.08
CA THR A 122 -11.82 -39.20 7.31
C THR A 122 -13.34 -39.21 7.43
N PHE A 123 -14.07 -39.68 6.42
CA PHE A 123 -15.52 -39.83 6.50
C PHE A 123 -16.01 -41.10 5.79
N SER A 124 -17.26 -41.48 6.05
CA SER A 124 -17.95 -42.59 5.39
C SER A 124 -19.41 -42.28 5.13
N ASP A 125 -19.97 -42.83 4.05
CA ASP A 125 -21.41 -42.77 3.77
C ASP A 125 -21.90 -44.12 3.21
N ARG A 126 -22.95 -44.68 3.81
CA ARG A 126 -23.55 -45.93 3.35
C ARG A 126 -24.26 -45.78 2.01
N ALA A 127 -24.69 -44.59 1.62
CA ALA A 127 -25.21 -44.32 0.29
C ALA A 127 -24.06 -44.23 -0.73
N TRP A 128 -23.51 -45.38 -1.13
CA TRP A 128 -22.20 -45.47 -1.80
C TRP A 128 -22.09 -44.90 -3.24
N LEU A 129 -23.13 -44.24 -3.73
CA LEU A 129 -23.14 -43.52 -5.01
C LEU A 129 -23.39 -42.01 -4.86
N ASP A 130 -23.47 -41.51 -3.63
CA ASP A 130 -23.61 -40.09 -3.36
C ASP A 130 -22.21 -39.46 -3.19
N PRO A 131 -21.82 -38.48 -4.04
CA PRO A 131 -20.59 -37.72 -3.86
C PRO A 131 -20.75 -36.64 -2.79
N HIS A 132 -19.63 -36.19 -2.22
CA HIS A 132 -19.61 -35.31 -1.05
C HIS A 132 -18.91 -33.97 -1.31
N ARG A 133 -19.34 -32.95 -0.57
CA ARG A 133 -18.63 -31.67 -0.40
C ARG A 133 -18.53 -31.34 1.08
N ALA A 134 -17.46 -30.66 1.47
CA ALA A 134 -17.21 -30.29 2.85
C ALA A 134 -16.86 -28.81 2.99
N PHE A 135 -17.31 -28.22 4.08
CA PHE A 135 -16.99 -26.85 4.48
C PHE A 135 -16.43 -26.87 5.90
N VAL A 136 -15.39 -26.07 6.14
CA VAL A 136 -14.74 -25.93 7.44
C VAL A 136 -14.82 -24.47 7.85
N ASP A 137 -15.48 -24.23 8.96
CA ASP A 137 -15.50 -22.94 9.65
C ASP A 137 -14.44 -23.02 10.76
N PHE A 138 -13.40 -22.21 10.69
CA PHE A 138 -12.29 -22.23 11.64
C PHE A 138 -12.58 -21.46 12.94
N GLY A 139 -13.74 -20.80 13.02
CA GLY A 139 -14.26 -20.23 14.26
C GLY A 139 -13.69 -18.86 14.67
N ASP A 140 -13.02 -18.17 13.75
CA ASP A 140 -12.38 -16.86 13.92
C ASP A 140 -13.11 -15.73 13.17
N ASP A 141 -14.43 -15.88 13.00
CA ASP A 141 -15.31 -14.96 12.25
C ASP A 141 -14.99 -14.77 10.76
N ASN A 142 -14.03 -15.53 10.21
CA ASN A 142 -13.83 -15.64 8.77
C ASN A 142 -14.90 -16.53 8.11
N LEU A 143 -15.07 -16.38 6.80
CA LEU A 143 -16.00 -17.22 6.04
C LEU A 143 -15.52 -18.68 6.02
N PRO A 144 -16.44 -19.67 6.10
CA PRO A 144 -16.07 -21.07 5.97
C PRO A 144 -15.35 -21.38 4.65
N VAL A 145 -14.30 -22.18 4.74
CA VAL A 145 -13.49 -22.64 3.61
C VAL A 145 -14.07 -23.93 3.05
N GLU A 146 -14.14 -24.06 1.72
CA GLU A 146 -14.47 -25.33 1.08
C GLU A 146 -13.25 -26.27 1.14
N ALA A 147 -13.42 -27.44 1.77
CA ALA A 147 -12.36 -28.42 1.93
C ALA A 147 -12.17 -29.24 0.64
N GLU A 148 -10.93 -29.65 0.38
CA GLU A 148 -10.63 -30.60 -0.68
C GLU A 148 -11.10 -32.00 -0.25
N VAL A 149 -11.92 -32.65 -1.08
CA VAL A 149 -12.49 -33.98 -0.80
C VAL A 149 -11.90 -35.02 -1.74
N THR A 150 -11.38 -36.10 -1.18
CA THR A 150 -10.95 -37.30 -1.91
C THR A 150 -11.78 -38.50 -1.44
N GLU A 151 -12.51 -39.15 -2.35
CA GLU A 151 -13.45 -40.21 -2.01
C GLU A 151 -13.40 -41.41 -2.96
N THR A 152 -13.76 -42.58 -2.44
CA THR A 152 -13.94 -43.82 -3.20
C THR A 152 -15.40 -44.25 -3.11
N LEU A 153 -16.11 -44.15 -4.23
CA LEU A 153 -17.51 -44.57 -4.37
C LEU A 153 -17.59 -46.08 -4.65
N GLY A 154 -18.34 -46.82 -3.84
CA GLY A 154 -18.54 -48.25 -4.07
C GLY A 154 -19.10 -49.01 -2.86
N PRO A 155 -19.73 -50.17 -3.08
CA PRO A 155 -20.28 -50.97 -2.00
C PRO A 155 -19.16 -51.49 -1.06
N PRO A 156 -19.44 -51.63 0.25
CA PRO A 156 -20.74 -51.42 0.90
C PRO A 156 -21.03 -49.97 1.31
N GLN A 157 -20.07 -49.05 1.17
CA GLN A 157 -20.19 -47.64 1.56
C GLN A 157 -19.09 -46.80 0.88
N THR A 158 -19.37 -45.53 0.59
CA THR A 158 -18.35 -44.53 0.24
C THR A 158 -17.44 -44.30 1.44
N THR A 159 -16.14 -44.15 1.19
CA THR A 159 -15.17 -43.69 2.19
C THR A 159 -14.28 -42.62 1.57
N GLY A 160 -13.84 -41.66 2.38
CA GLY A 160 -13.01 -40.57 1.89
C GLY A 160 -12.26 -39.83 2.98
N ARG A 161 -11.49 -38.83 2.55
CA ARG A 161 -10.78 -37.86 3.38
C ARG A 161 -11.06 -36.46 2.86
N LEU A 162 -11.22 -35.52 3.79
CA LEU A 162 -11.24 -34.09 3.51
C LEU A 162 -10.02 -33.41 4.13
N THR A 163 -9.52 -32.38 3.45
CA THR A 163 -8.39 -31.53 3.90
C THR A 163 -8.70 -30.05 3.72
N ALA A 164 -8.34 -29.22 4.71
CA ALA A 164 -8.47 -27.77 4.64
C ALA A 164 -7.32 -27.10 5.42
N THR A 165 -6.81 -25.98 4.93
CA THR A 165 -5.81 -25.17 5.64
C THR A 165 -6.38 -23.83 6.09
N HIS A 166 -5.78 -23.25 7.13
CA HIS A 166 -6.14 -21.93 7.67
C HIS A 166 -4.98 -21.32 8.44
N THR A 167 -4.98 -20.00 8.59
CA THR A 167 -4.02 -19.29 9.44
C THR A 167 -4.79 -18.33 10.33
N TYR A 168 -4.52 -18.38 11.63
CA TYR A 168 -5.14 -17.49 12.61
C TYR A 168 -4.33 -16.20 12.74
N CYS A 169 -5.03 -15.07 12.75
CA CYS A 169 -4.43 -13.75 12.82
C CYS A 169 -4.04 -13.30 14.24
N ASP A 170 -4.58 -14.00 15.23
CA ASP A 170 -4.49 -13.71 16.66
C ASP A 170 -4.50 -15.07 17.41
N ASN A 171 -3.93 -15.08 18.61
CA ASN A 171 -3.98 -16.19 19.53
C ASN A 171 -5.39 -16.47 20.09
N GLY A 172 -5.56 -17.65 20.68
CA GLY A 172 -6.82 -18.00 21.33
C GLY A 172 -7.20 -19.46 21.19
N THR A 173 -8.42 -19.77 21.62
CA THR A 173 -9.02 -21.09 21.42
C THR A 173 -10.28 -20.95 20.58
N PHE A 174 -10.23 -21.49 19.37
CA PHE A 174 -11.30 -21.36 18.38
C PHE A 174 -12.05 -22.69 18.22
N THR A 175 -13.37 -22.61 18.02
CA THR A 175 -14.20 -23.79 17.78
C THR A 175 -14.31 -24.03 16.28
N VAL A 176 -13.58 -25.03 15.78
CA VAL A 176 -13.60 -25.43 14.37
C VAL A 176 -14.81 -26.32 14.11
N THR A 177 -15.67 -25.94 13.16
CA THR A 177 -16.83 -26.73 12.73
C THR A 177 -16.61 -27.30 11.34
N VAL A 178 -16.77 -28.62 11.21
CA VAL A 178 -16.76 -29.31 9.91
C VAL A 178 -18.19 -29.69 9.54
N ILE A 179 -18.61 -29.29 8.33
CA ILE A 179 -19.90 -29.68 7.74
C ILE A 179 -19.62 -30.49 6.48
N LEU A 180 -20.06 -31.74 6.48
CA LEU A 180 -20.01 -32.63 5.33
C LEU A 180 -21.41 -32.80 4.77
N GLN A 181 -21.59 -32.63 3.46
CA GLN A 181 -22.87 -32.72 2.79
C GLN A 181 -22.80 -33.72 1.64
N ASP A 182 -23.78 -34.62 1.58
CA ASP A 182 -24.00 -35.50 0.42
C ASP A 182 -24.83 -34.80 -0.67
N GLN A 183 -24.83 -35.35 -1.89
CA GLN A 183 -25.58 -34.78 -3.02
C GLN A 183 -27.11 -34.81 -2.85
N GLN A 184 -27.64 -35.56 -1.87
CA GLN A 184 -29.06 -35.72 -1.59
C GLN A 184 -29.55 -34.85 -0.41
N GLY A 185 -28.67 -34.01 0.14
CA GLY A 185 -28.97 -33.06 1.21
C GLY A 185 -28.83 -33.62 2.62
N GLY A 186 -28.33 -34.86 2.80
CA GLY A 186 -27.89 -35.33 4.10
C GLY A 186 -26.61 -34.61 4.52
N THR A 187 -26.48 -34.38 5.82
CA THR A 187 -25.37 -33.64 6.40
C THR A 187 -24.84 -34.30 7.66
N ALA A 188 -23.53 -34.20 7.87
CA ALA A 188 -22.86 -34.47 9.13
C ALA A 188 -22.18 -33.19 9.60
N ARG A 189 -22.23 -32.95 10.92
CA ARG A 189 -21.59 -31.79 11.55
C ARG A 189 -20.87 -32.26 12.80
N GLU A 190 -19.59 -31.91 12.90
CA GLU A 190 -18.75 -32.16 14.07
C GLU A 190 -17.91 -30.93 14.38
N THR A 191 -17.44 -30.83 15.63
CA THR A 191 -16.62 -29.71 16.10
C THR A 191 -15.36 -30.18 16.80
N THR A 192 -14.30 -29.40 16.70
CA THR A 192 -13.04 -29.58 17.44
C THR A 192 -12.48 -28.22 17.87
N GLU A 193 -11.39 -28.21 18.62
CA GLU A 193 -10.70 -26.99 19.05
C GLU A 193 -9.44 -26.75 18.21
N ALA A 194 -9.16 -25.49 17.95
CA ALA A 194 -7.84 -25.02 17.54
C ALA A 194 -7.28 -24.13 18.65
N ILE A 195 -6.12 -24.52 19.19
CA ILE A 195 -5.45 -23.81 20.28
C ILE A 195 -4.24 -23.10 19.67
N ILE A 196 -4.34 -21.78 19.59
CA ILE A 196 -3.38 -20.88 18.96
C ILE A 196 -2.64 -20.11 20.05
N VAL A 197 -1.31 -20.14 19.98
CA VAL A 197 -0.43 -19.52 20.97
C VAL A 197 0.14 -18.21 20.42
N ASN A 198 0.13 -17.16 21.26
CA ASN A 198 0.78 -15.88 20.97
C ASN A 198 2.31 -16.04 20.81
N LEU A 199 2.89 -15.34 19.84
CA LEU A 199 4.30 -15.17 19.61
C LEU A 199 4.76 -13.73 19.82
N PRO A 200 5.93 -13.52 20.43
CA PRO A 200 6.44 -12.17 20.60
C PRO A 200 6.81 -11.50 19.27
N PRO A 201 6.69 -10.16 19.20
CA PRO A 201 7.19 -9.40 18.05
C PRO A 201 8.69 -9.56 17.89
N VAL A 202 9.17 -9.45 16.67
CA VAL A 202 10.58 -9.35 16.33
C VAL A 202 10.90 -7.89 16.07
N ALA A 203 11.66 -7.26 16.98
CA ALA A 203 12.11 -5.88 16.84
C ALA A 203 13.53 -5.80 16.26
N GLU A 204 13.78 -4.81 15.42
CA GLU A 204 15.09 -4.43 14.88
C GLU A 204 15.32 -2.94 15.15
N ALA A 205 16.31 -2.61 15.99
CA ALA A 205 16.56 -1.24 16.41
C ALA A 205 17.14 -0.37 15.27
N GLY A 206 17.72 -1.00 14.24
CA GLY A 206 18.35 -0.35 13.10
C GLY A 206 19.88 -0.25 13.24
N GLU A 207 20.51 0.52 12.35
CA GLU A 207 21.96 0.67 12.35
C GLU A 207 22.49 1.53 13.50
N ASP A 208 23.76 1.30 13.85
CA ASP A 208 24.52 2.21 14.71
C ASP A 208 24.50 3.65 14.17
N VAL A 209 24.51 4.65 15.05
CA VAL A 209 24.46 6.06 14.66
C VAL A 209 25.37 6.94 15.53
N PHE A 210 25.66 8.13 15.05
CA PHE A 210 26.40 9.15 15.80
C PHE A 210 25.45 10.18 16.39
N ALA A 211 25.61 10.47 17.68
CA ALA A 211 24.98 11.63 18.32
C ALA A 211 25.94 12.82 18.28
N HIS A 212 25.39 14.01 18.11
CA HIS A 212 26.17 15.25 18.03
C HIS A 212 25.70 16.27 19.09
N PRO A 213 26.57 17.17 19.55
CA PRO A 213 26.19 18.22 20.49
C PRO A 213 25.02 19.05 19.95
N CYS A 214 24.02 19.30 20.80
CA CYS A 214 22.87 20.16 20.51
C CYS A 214 22.03 19.75 19.28
N ALA A 215 22.20 18.54 18.74
CA ALA A 215 21.45 18.03 17.60
C ALA A 215 20.50 16.90 18.05
N PRO A 216 19.20 16.97 17.69
CA PRO A 216 18.28 15.86 17.93
C PRO A 216 18.63 14.68 17.03
N LEU A 217 18.67 13.49 17.62
CA LEU A 217 18.86 12.23 16.92
C LEU A 217 17.52 11.49 16.85
N ARG A 218 17.04 11.23 15.64
CA ARG A 218 15.85 10.42 15.39
C ARG A 218 16.27 8.95 15.23
N LEU A 219 15.79 8.09 16.12
CA LEU A 219 15.92 6.63 16.02
C LEU A 219 14.66 6.06 15.38
N VAL A 220 14.86 5.09 14.49
CA VAL A 220 13.80 4.38 13.77
C VAL A 220 14.13 2.91 13.82
N GLY A 221 13.35 2.16 14.58
CA GLY A 221 13.39 0.70 14.52
C GLY A 221 12.25 0.17 13.66
N TYR A 222 12.47 -1.02 13.11
CA TYR A 222 11.49 -1.82 12.40
C TYR A 222 11.01 -2.94 13.33
N PHE A 223 9.79 -3.43 13.13
CA PHE A 223 9.33 -4.65 13.79
C PHE A 223 8.37 -5.43 12.89
N GLU A 224 8.29 -6.73 13.16
CA GLU A 224 7.33 -7.65 12.57
C GLU A 224 6.72 -8.53 13.64
N ASP A 225 5.46 -8.90 13.46
CA ASP A 225 4.75 -9.77 14.38
C ASP A 225 3.88 -10.79 13.60
N PRO A 226 3.96 -12.10 13.88
CA PRO A 226 3.07 -13.10 13.28
C PRO A 226 1.57 -12.81 13.47
N GLY A 227 1.19 -12.22 14.61
CA GLY A 227 -0.16 -11.75 14.93
C GLY A 227 -0.49 -10.49 14.13
N TRP A 228 -1.08 -10.65 12.93
CA TRP A 228 -1.46 -9.48 12.13
C TRP A 228 -2.76 -8.81 12.59
N CYS A 229 -3.47 -9.36 13.56
CA CYS A 229 -4.60 -8.72 14.23
C CYS A 229 -4.19 -7.90 15.47
N ASP A 230 -2.97 -8.10 15.95
CA ASP A 230 -2.42 -7.49 17.16
C ASP A 230 -2.26 -5.97 17.03
N THR A 231 -2.22 -5.34 18.20
CA THR A 231 -1.84 -3.93 18.32
C THR A 231 -0.56 -3.78 19.13
N HIS A 232 0.39 -2.98 18.61
CA HIS A 232 1.72 -2.90 19.21
C HIS A 232 1.94 -1.60 19.99
N THR A 233 2.64 -1.73 21.10
CA THR A 233 3.21 -0.62 21.85
C THR A 233 4.73 -0.74 21.89
N GLY A 234 5.44 0.38 22.02
CA GLY A 234 6.90 0.34 22.04
C GLY A 234 7.52 1.46 22.86
N HIS A 235 8.75 1.23 23.30
CA HIS A 235 9.55 2.23 23.99
C HIS A 235 11.05 2.08 23.70
N TRP A 236 11.77 3.19 23.84
CA TRP A 236 13.21 3.29 23.74
C TRP A 236 13.84 3.55 25.11
N ASP A 237 14.83 2.77 25.47
CA ASP A 237 15.85 3.12 26.47
C ASP A 237 17.07 3.66 25.73
N PHE A 238 17.42 4.92 25.90
CA PHE A 238 18.55 5.54 25.19
C PHE A 238 19.92 5.18 25.80
N GLY A 239 19.96 4.51 26.95
CA GLY A 239 21.21 4.06 27.57
C GLY A 239 22.04 5.19 28.22
N ASP A 240 21.55 6.43 28.25
CA ASP A 240 22.21 7.59 28.89
C ASP A 240 21.64 7.94 30.28
N CYS A 241 20.90 6.99 30.87
CA CYS A 241 20.17 7.11 32.13
C CYS A 241 18.96 8.07 32.08
N SER A 242 18.48 8.45 30.89
CA SER A 242 17.15 9.04 30.76
C SER A 242 16.05 8.04 31.12
N PRO A 243 14.85 8.49 31.51
CA PRO A 243 13.68 7.60 31.60
C PRO A 243 13.39 6.92 30.25
N LEU A 244 12.69 5.78 30.30
CA LEU A 244 12.14 5.12 29.12
C LEU A 244 11.24 6.10 28.36
N PHE A 245 11.40 6.13 27.05
CA PHE A 245 10.68 7.04 26.17
C PHE A 245 9.71 6.26 25.28
N PRO A 246 8.40 6.58 25.28
CA PRO A 246 7.45 5.89 24.43
C PRO A 246 7.77 6.11 22.94
N ALA A 247 7.75 5.05 22.15
CA ALA A 247 7.92 5.11 20.72
C ALA A 247 6.60 5.49 20.04
N THR A 248 6.65 6.28 18.97
CA THR A 248 5.53 6.40 18.04
C THR A 248 5.51 5.17 17.15
N ILE A 249 4.43 4.39 17.22
CA ILE A 249 4.20 3.20 16.38
C ILE A 249 3.45 3.61 15.11
N ILE A 250 3.93 3.13 13.97
CA ILE A 250 3.24 3.20 12.68
C ILE A 250 3.26 1.78 12.11
N GLU A 251 2.10 1.13 12.03
CA GLU A 251 2.00 -0.29 11.70
C GLU A 251 1.00 -0.57 10.57
N THR A 252 1.13 -1.75 9.98
CA THR A 252 0.23 -2.32 8.97
C THR A 252 -0.11 -3.75 9.37
N ASN A 253 -1.41 -3.98 9.58
CA ASN A 253 -1.98 -5.20 10.14
C ASN A 253 -2.63 -6.02 9.02
N LEU A 254 -1.81 -6.66 8.20
CA LEU A 254 -2.25 -7.45 7.05
C LEU A 254 -1.58 -8.82 7.05
N PRO A 255 -2.27 -9.88 6.60
CA PRO A 255 -1.67 -11.20 6.51
C PRO A 255 -0.46 -11.21 5.56
N PRO A 256 0.57 -12.02 5.84
CA PRO A 256 0.62 -13.05 6.89
C PRO A 256 1.19 -12.59 8.24
N LYS A 257 1.51 -11.30 8.42
CA LYS A 257 2.15 -10.77 9.63
C LYS A 257 1.98 -9.25 9.74
N ALA A 258 1.83 -8.71 10.94
CA ALA A 258 1.92 -7.27 11.16
C ALA A 258 3.35 -6.78 10.93
N THR A 259 3.50 -5.56 10.41
CA THR A 259 4.80 -4.92 10.23
C THR A 259 4.70 -3.45 10.58
N GLY A 260 5.78 -2.86 11.11
CA GLY A 260 5.73 -1.45 11.50
C GLY A 260 7.07 -0.82 11.84
N TYR A 261 7.00 0.46 12.19
CA TYR A 261 8.14 1.26 12.62
C TYR A 261 7.90 1.86 14.00
N ALA A 262 8.94 1.87 14.81
CA ALA A 262 8.94 2.44 16.16
C ALA A 262 9.94 3.60 16.23
N ILE A 263 9.41 4.82 16.34
CA ILE A 263 10.19 6.05 16.15
C ILE A 263 10.29 6.83 17.46
N ALA A 264 11.49 7.32 17.79
CA ALA A 264 11.69 8.28 18.88
C ALA A 264 12.79 9.29 18.54
N THR A 265 12.81 10.43 19.25
CA THR A 265 13.84 11.46 19.10
C THR A 265 14.47 11.79 20.44
N HIS A 266 15.80 11.87 20.50
CA HIS A 266 16.55 12.16 21.72
C HIS A 266 17.77 13.06 21.49
N CYS A 267 18.20 13.76 22.53
CA CYS A 267 19.41 14.59 22.53
C CYS A 267 20.40 14.11 23.61
N TYR A 268 21.49 13.48 23.20
CA TYR A 268 22.55 13.04 24.12
C TYR A 268 23.37 14.23 24.61
N LYS A 269 23.46 14.39 25.93
CA LYS A 269 24.14 15.54 26.57
C LYS A 269 25.57 15.28 27.00
N LYS A 270 25.99 14.02 27.06
CA LYS A 270 27.31 13.59 27.54
C LYS A 270 28.05 12.87 26.43
N CYS A 271 29.36 13.06 26.38
CA CYS A 271 30.22 12.22 25.54
C CYS A 271 30.22 10.78 26.07
N GLY A 272 30.21 9.82 25.15
CA GLY A 272 30.13 8.40 25.49
C GLY A 272 29.71 7.52 24.33
N VAL A 273 29.61 6.23 24.62
CA VAL A 273 28.99 5.22 23.76
C VAL A 273 27.81 4.67 24.54
N PHE A 274 26.63 4.71 23.93
CA PHE A 274 25.36 4.33 24.55
C PHE A 274 24.77 3.14 23.78
N LEU A 275 24.09 2.25 24.50
CA LEU A 275 23.31 1.16 23.90
C LEU A 275 21.84 1.58 23.95
N ALA A 276 21.29 1.99 22.82
CA ALA A 276 19.88 2.34 22.72
C ALA A 276 19.08 1.06 22.46
N LYS A 277 18.19 0.69 23.38
CA LYS A 277 17.35 -0.50 23.31
C LYS A 277 15.94 -0.13 22.88
N LEU A 278 15.47 -0.74 21.79
CA LEU A 278 14.07 -0.77 21.40
C LEU A 278 13.40 -1.98 22.02
N THR A 279 12.22 -1.79 22.63
CA THR A 279 11.33 -2.88 23.03
C THR A 279 9.95 -2.65 22.44
N ILE A 280 9.39 -3.68 21.81
CA ILE A 280 8.05 -3.75 21.24
C ILE A 280 7.26 -4.80 22.01
N ARG A 281 5.99 -4.53 22.24
CA ARG A 281 5.08 -5.37 22.98
C ARG A 281 3.75 -5.46 22.24
N ASP A 282 3.27 -6.68 22.01
CA ASP A 282 1.92 -6.95 21.49
C ASP A 282 0.84 -6.64 22.57
N ASP A 283 -0.43 -6.75 22.21
CA ASP A 283 -1.55 -6.54 23.14
C ASP A 283 -1.82 -7.70 24.09
N ASP A 284 -1.23 -8.87 23.83
CA ASP A 284 -1.28 -10.06 24.68
C ASP A 284 -0.16 -10.12 25.73
N GLY A 285 0.80 -9.21 25.64
CA GLY A 285 1.88 -9.01 26.57
C GLY A 285 3.21 -9.69 26.27
N ALA A 286 3.42 -10.32 25.11
CA ALA A 286 4.74 -10.77 24.72
C ALA A 286 5.58 -9.61 24.15
N GLU A 287 6.91 -9.74 24.25
CA GLU A 287 7.83 -8.62 24.01
C GLU A 287 9.02 -9.05 23.15
N GLY A 288 9.33 -8.22 22.16
CA GLY A 288 10.52 -8.26 21.32
C GLY A 288 11.45 -7.10 21.63
N SER A 289 12.76 -7.30 21.56
CA SER A 289 13.69 -6.19 21.74
C SER A 289 15.00 -6.36 20.99
N ASP A 290 15.59 -5.23 20.59
CA ASP A 290 16.90 -5.15 19.94
C ASP A 290 17.64 -3.87 20.37
N THR A 291 18.95 -3.81 20.14
CA THR A 291 19.82 -2.70 20.54
C THR A 291 20.69 -2.21 19.41
N LEU A 292 20.84 -0.89 19.30
CA LEU A 292 21.83 -0.23 18.44
C LEU A 292 22.86 0.56 19.27
N VAL A 293 24.04 0.80 18.71
CA VAL A 293 25.07 1.62 19.36
C VAL A 293 24.95 3.09 18.92
N VAL A 294 24.83 3.99 19.89
CA VAL A 294 24.94 5.44 19.68
C VAL A 294 26.30 5.93 20.17
N ARG A 295 27.11 6.47 19.25
CA ARG A 295 28.43 7.03 19.59
C ARG A 295 28.36 8.55 19.57
N TYR A 296 28.71 9.19 20.68
CA TYR A 296 28.82 10.65 20.70
C TYR A 296 30.05 11.08 19.89
N SER A 297 29.84 11.93 18.88
CA SER A 297 30.87 12.46 17.99
C SER A 297 30.82 13.99 17.98
N ASP A 298 31.96 14.61 18.24
CA ASP A 298 32.14 16.06 18.23
C ASP A 298 33.53 16.40 17.72
N LEU A 299 33.70 17.63 17.26
CA LEU A 299 34.99 18.21 16.96
C LEU A 299 35.81 18.32 18.25
N LEU A 300 36.99 17.70 18.26
CA LEU A 300 37.88 17.74 19.40
C LEU A 300 38.82 18.94 19.29
N ASN A 301 38.94 19.68 20.40
CA ASN A 301 39.89 20.78 20.54
C ASN A 301 39.78 21.89 19.48
N GLY A 302 38.56 22.28 19.12
CA GLY A 302 38.32 23.35 18.13
C GLY A 302 38.79 24.75 18.55
N GLY A 303 38.87 25.03 19.85
CA GLY A 303 39.46 26.27 20.39
C GLY A 303 40.96 26.18 20.66
N PHE A 304 41.64 25.10 20.24
CA PHE A 304 43.08 24.89 20.46
C PHE A 304 43.54 25.05 21.91
N GLU A 305 42.70 24.64 22.85
CA GLU A 305 42.95 24.67 24.28
C GLU A 305 43.70 23.42 24.78
N SER A 306 44.13 23.45 26.05
CA SER A 306 44.62 22.30 26.83
C SER A 306 45.49 21.28 26.06
N GLY A 307 46.80 21.52 26.05
CA GLY A 307 47.78 20.65 25.39
C GLY A 307 48.94 21.40 24.78
N PHE A 308 48.67 22.62 24.32
CA PHE A 308 49.64 23.50 23.69
C PHE A 308 50.67 24.15 24.64
N GLN A 309 50.69 23.84 25.93
CA GLN A 309 51.59 24.54 26.88
C GLN A 309 53.04 24.06 26.78
N HIS A 310 53.28 22.90 26.14
CA HIS A 310 54.58 22.25 26.05
C HIS A 310 54.93 21.75 24.63
N VAL A 311 54.26 22.26 23.60
CA VAL A 311 54.41 21.78 22.23
C VAL A 311 55.53 22.60 21.53
N PRO A 312 56.68 21.98 21.17
CA PRO A 312 57.74 22.66 20.43
C PRO A 312 57.24 23.13 19.06
N LEU A 313 57.93 24.10 18.45
CA LEU A 313 57.75 24.45 17.04
C LEU A 313 57.64 23.18 16.19
N GLY A 314 56.52 23.05 15.45
CA GLY A 314 56.33 21.98 14.48
C GLY A 314 55.27 20.94 14.73
N MET A 315 54.47 21.15 15.76
CA MET A 315 53.37 20.27 16.13
C MET A 315 52.07 21.08 16.15
N VAL A 316 50.95 20.38 15.96
CA VAL A 316 49.61 20.95 15.87
C VAL A 316 48.80 20.68 17.12
N GLY A 317 47.63 21.27 17.24
CA GLY A 317 46.73 21.01 18.37
C GLY A 317 46.42 19.55 18.59
N ASN A 318 46.24 19.18 19.86
CA ASN A 318 45.83 17.83 20.24
C ASN A 318 44.61 17.41 19.41
N HIS A 319 44.60 16.16 18.94
CA HIS A 319 43.56 15.57 18.08
C HIS A 319 43.49 16.09 16.64
N TRP A 320 44.39 16.97 16.23
CA TRP A 320 44.56 17.37 14.83
C TRP A 320 45.77 16.69 14.21
N THR A 321 45.71 16.42 12.91
CA THR A 321 46.79 15.79 12.15
C THR A 321 47.36 16.79 11.14
N PRO A 322 48.67 17.11 11.17
CA PRO A 322 49.28 18.01 10.20
C PRO A 322 49.47 17.33 8.84
N TYR A 323 49.41 18.13 7.78
CA TYR A 323 49.89 17.74 6.45
C TYR A 323 50.56 18.92 5.75
N ALA A 324 51.60 18.64 4.97
CA ALA A 324 52.29 19.63 4.14
C ALA A 324 52.90 18.93 2.91
N GLN A 325 52.73 19.50 1.72
CA GLN A 325 53.33 18.95 0.49
C GLN A 325 54.61 19.72 0.13
N PRO A 326 55.81 19.15 0.23
CA PRO A 326 57.02 19.90 -0.10
C PRO A 326 57.20 20.07 -1.62
N LEU A 327 57.39 21.31 -2.06
CA LEU A 327 58.03 21.61 -3.34
C LEU A 327 59.53 21.74 -3.07
N SER A 328 60.28 20.64 -3.22
CA SER A 328 61.75 20.60 -3.19
C SER A 328 62.41 21.68 -2.30
N SER A 329 62.23 21.66 -0.97
CA SER A 329 62.84 22.68 -0.11
C SER A 329 63.40 22.12 1.18
N SER A 330 64.46 22.78 1.65
CA SER A 330 65.30 22.47 2.80
C SER A 330 64.71 22.93 4.15
N VAL A 331 63.42 23.25 4.22
CA VAL A 331 62.75 23.76 5.43
C VAL A 331 62.08 22.60 6.18
N PRO A 332 62.40 22.36 7.46
CA PRO A 332 61.74 21.33 8.26
C PRO A 332 60.23 21.60 8.39
N VAL A 333 59.40 20.56 8.30
CA VAL A 333 57.94 20.61 8.61
C VAL A 333 57.67 21.24 9.99
N ARG A 334 58.68 21.26 10.87
CA ARG A 334 58.58 21.87 12.18
C ARG A 334 58.45 23.39 12.20
N ASP A 335 58.85 24.07 11.13
CA ASP A 335 58.69 25.53 11.06
C ASP A 335 57.31 25.92 10.48
N VAL A 336 56.48 24.92 10.13
CA VAL A 336 55.17 25.12 9.51
C VAL A 336 54.06 25.41 10.52
N PHE A 337 54.14 24.84 11.71
CA PHE A 337 53.07 24.87 12.70
C PHE A 337 53.56 25.49 14.01
N SER A 338 52.85 26.50 14.51
CA SER A 338 53.17 27.14 15.79
C SER A 338 51.93 27.50 16.61
N CYS A 339 52.05 27.39 17.93
CA CYS A 339 51.04 27.87 18.87
C CYS A 339 51.13 29.38 19.03
N GLN A 340 49.99 30.07 19.04
CA GLN A 340 49.92 31.50 19.36
C GLN A 340 49.10 31.72 20.64
N SER A 341 49.65 32.51 21.56
CA SER A 341 48.95 32.93 22.80
C SER A 341 48.63 34.42 22.83
N CYS A 342 49.22 35.22 21.94
CA CYS A 342 48.97 36.66 21.82
C CYS A 342 47.98 37.01 20.70
N VAL A 343 47.72 36.09 19.78
CA VAL A 343 46.78 36.24 18.67
C VAL A 343 45.70 35.20 18.83
N VAL A 344 44.60 35.58 19.50
CA VAL A 344 43.49 34.69 19.88
C VAL A 344 42.18 35.41 19.55
N CYS A 345 41.22 34.68 18.98
CA CYS A 345 39.87 35.15 18.71
C CYS A 345 38.96 34.84 19.90
N SER A 346 39.00 33.61 20.41
CA SER A 346 38.33 33.20 21.66
C SER A 346 39.14 32.17 22.43
N GLY A 347 38.98 32.11 23.75
CA GLY A 347 39.78 31.21 24.59
C GLY A 347 41.13 31.83 24.97
N ALA A 348 42.15 30.99 25.08
CA ALA A 348 43.50 31.32 25.52
C ALA A 348 44.56 31.05 24.43
N LYS A 349 44.25 30.32 23.35
CA LYS A 349 45.23 29.90 22.34
C LYS A 349 44.65 29.79 20.94
N ALA A 350 45.53 29.89 19.94
CA ALA A 350 45.20 29.69 18.53
C ALA A 350 46.31 28.92 17.80
N GLN A 351 45.99 28.33 16.65
CA GLN A 351 46.95 27.60 15.81
C GLN A 351 47.38 28.47 14.64
N ALA A 352 48.68 28.81 14.59
CA ALA A 352 49.28 29.44 13.42
C ALA A 352 49.88 28.41 12.47
N LEU A 353 49.71 28.67 11.17
CA LEU A 353 50.29 27.95 10.04
C LEU A 353 51.14 28.93 9.24
N HIS A 354 52.45 28.68 9.18
CA HIS A 354 53.43 29.48 8.47
C HIS A 354 54.14 28.59 7.44
N ALA A 355 53.77 28.65 6.17
CA ALA A 355 54.17 27.62 5.21
C ALA A 355 55.07 28.13 4.07
N PRO A 356 56.21 28.80 4.36
CA PRO A 356 57.07 29.36 3.32
C PRO A 356 57.64 28.25 2.43
N GLY A 357 57.39 28.33 1.13
CA GLY A 357 57.86 27.34 0.15
C GLY A 357 57.01 26.06 0.07
N PHE A 358 55.87 26.01 0.75
CA PHE A 358 54.87 24.95 0.58
C PHE A 358 53.66 25.51 -0.19
N PRO A 359 53.24 24.87 -1.31
CA PRO A 359 52.05 25.29 -2.04
C PRO A 359 50.78 25.05 -1.20
N HIS A 360 50.79 24.03 -0.35
CA HIS A 360 49.71 23.65 0.55
C HIS A 360 50.27 23.16 1.88
N ALA A 361 49.77 23.71 2.98
CA ALA A 361 49.97 23.19 4.32
C ALA A 361 48.69 23.35 5.14
N GLY A 362 48.38 22.37 5.98
CA GLY A 362 47.13 22.37 6.72
C GLY A 362 47.12 21.38 7.87
N ILE A 363 46.00 21.38 8.57
CA ILE A 363 45.67 20.39 9.59
C ILE A 363 44.30 19.81 9.32
N LEU A 364 44.08 18.56 9.71
CA LEU A 364 42.82 17.88 9.53
C LEU A 364 42.36 17.14 10.79
N GLN A 365 41.05 16.93 10.89
CA GLN A 365 40.44 16.05 11.88
C GLN A 365 39.28 15.29 11.24
N SER A 366 39.22 13.98 11.48
CA SER A 366 38.10 13.13 11.07
C SER A 366 37.17 12.92 12.25
N ILE A 367 35.88 13.08 12.00
CA ILE A 367 34.82 12.89 12.99
C ILE A 367 33.82 11.84 12.48
N GLY A 368 33.21 11.09 13.39
CA GLY A 368 32.10 10.19 13.03
C GLY A 368 30.90 11.00 12.57
N ALA A 369 30.20 10.54 11.54
CA ALA A 369 29.09 11.26 10.91
C ALA A 369 27.97 10.29 10.49
N ASN A 370 26.74 10.79 10.40
CA ASN A 370 25.59 10.07 9.86
C ASN A 370 25.47 10.41 8.38
N PRO A 371 25.51 9.43 7.46
CA PRO A 371 25.28 9.68 6.04
C PRO A 371 23.96 10.42 5.78
N GLY A 372 23.97 11.36 4.84
CA GLY A 372 22.81 12.19 4.50
C GLY A 372 22.58 13.40 5.41
N TRP A 373 23.27 13.50 6.55
CA TRP A 373 23.24 14.69 7.40
C TRP A 373 24.15 15.79 6.82
N GLU A 374 23.75 17.04 6.95
CA GLU A 374 24.59 18.19 6.61
C GLU A 374 25.45 18.59 7.82
N TYR A 375 26.72 18.86 7.58
CA TYR A 375 27.67 19.33 8.59
C TYR A 375 28.18 20.70 8.21
N GLN A 376 27.98 21.68 9.08
CA GLN A 376 28.58 23.01 8.96
C GLN A 376 29.79 23.10 9.87
N PHE A 377 30.91 23.53 9.29
CA PHE A 377 32.08 23.95 10.05
C PHE A 377 32.27 25.44 9.91
N VAL A 378 32.66 26.07 11.01
CA VAL A 378 32.98 27.50 11.07
C VAL A 378 34.34 27.63 11.72
N ALA A 379 35.20 28.47 11.18
CA ALA A 379 36.48 28.81 11.77
C ALA A 379 36.66 30.34 11.75
N ASP A 380 37.22 30.87 12.84
CA ASP A 380 37.76 32.23 12.86
C ASP A 380 39.22 32.18 12.40
N VAL A 381 39.55 33.03 11.43
CA VAL A 381 40.84 33.04 10.74
C VAL A 381 41.42 34.45 10.68
N SER A 382 42.72 34.60 10.90
CA SER A 382 43.42 35.89 10.76
C SER A 382 44.72 35.72 9.99
N LEU A 383 45.00 36.67 9.09
CA LEU A 383 46.23 36.70 8.28
C LEU A 383 47.14 37.83 8.79
N GLN A 384 48.40 37.51 9.07
CA GLN A 384 49.37 38.48 9.59
C GLN A 384 50.72 38.41 8.86
N PRO A 385 51.23 39.53 8.28
CA PRO A 385 50.53 40.62 7.57
C PRO A 385 49.81 40.12 6.28
N PRO A 386 49.00 40.94 5.59
CA PRO A 386 48.25 40.50 4.41
C PRO A 386 49.16 40.42 3.18
N GLY A 387 49.54 39.21 2.77
CA GLY A 387 50.16 38.95 1.48
C GLY A 387 49.29 38.09 0.61
N GLU A 388 49.92 37.40 -0.34
CA GLU A 388 49.24 36.73 -1.46
C GLU A 388 48.57 35.40 -1.06
N GLY A 389 48.80 34.90 0.15
CA GLY A 389 48.25 33.63 0.65
C GLY A 389 46.81 33.75 1.16
N GLY A 390 45.95 32.80 0.79
CA GLY A 390 44.58 32.70 1.29
C GLY A 390 44.41 31.67 2.41
N VAL A 391 43.25 31.67 3.07
CA VAL A 391 42.86 30.64 4.02
C VAL A 391 41.66 29.88 3.50
N TRP A 392 41.73 28.56 3.57
CA TRP A 392 40.70 27.64 3.13
C TRP A 392 40.22 26.76 4.29
N LEU A 393 38.90 26.61 4.38
CA LEU A 393 38.23 25.63 5.21
C LEU A 393 37.60 24.59 4.28
N GLY A 394 38.02 23.34 4.41
CA GLY A 394 37.57 22.23 3.56
C GLY A 394 36.84 21.16 4.36
N VAL A 395 35.89 20.46 3.73
CA VAL A 395 35.28 19.24 4.28
C VAL A 395 35.24 18.18 3.20
N ASP A 396 35.80 17.00 3.49
CA ASP A 396 35.61 15.80 2.68
C ASP A 396 34.37 15.04 3.20
N PRO A 397 33.27 15.01 2.42
CA PRO A 397 32.03 14.34 2.82
C PRO A 397 32.15 12.82 2.88
N ALA A 398 33.14 12.23 2.20
CA ALA A 398 33.43 10.79 2.25
C ALA A 398 34.37 10.43 3.40
N GLY A 399 34.84 11.41 4.18
CA GLY A 399 35.76 11.20 5.30
C GLY A 399 37.20 10.86 4.89
N GLY A 400 37.55 11.05 3.61
CA GLY A 400 38.91 10.87 3.13
C GLY A 400 39.88 11.86 3.77
N THR A 401 41.16 11.49 3.84
CA THR A 401 42.25 12.35 4.32
C THR A 401 43.05 12.98 3.18
N ASN A 402 42.75 12.61 1.93
CA ASN A 402 43.39 13.16 0.75
C ASN A 402 42.77 14.51 0.38
N ARG A 403 43.43 15.60 0.76
CA ARG A 403 43.00 16.98 0.45
C ARG A 403 42.79 17.25 -1.05
N GLN A 404 43.42 16.48 -1.94
CA GLN A 404 43.32 16.65 -3.39
C GLN A 404 42.11 15.92 -3.99
N SER A 405 41.34 15.19 -3.18
CA SER A 405 40.10 14.55 -3.63
C SER A 405 39.16 15.61 -4.23
N ALA A 406 38.56 15.29 -5.38
CA ALA A 406 37.62 16.17 -6.05
C ALA A 406 36.33 16.37 -5.23
N GLY A 407 36.03 15.45 -4.29
CA GLY A 407 34.87 15.53 -3.41
C GLY A 407 35.02 16.51 -2.25
N VAL A 408 36.22 17.04 -1.99
CA VAL A 408 36.41 18.01 -0.90
C VAL A 408 35.73 19.33 -1.25
N VAL A 409 34.76 19.72 -0.43
CA VAL A 409 34.08 21.02 -0.54
C VAL A 409 34.95 22.06 0.16
N TRP A 410 35.33 23.12 -0.55
CA TRP A 410 36.19 24.18 -0.02
C TRP A 410 35.47 25.52 0.06
N SER A 411 35.73 26.25 1.13
CA SER A 411 35.38 27.66 1.29
C SER A 411 36.62 28.45 1.64
N SER A 412 36.68 29.73 1.28
CA SER A 412 37.83 30.58 1.55
C SER A 412 37.45 32.02 1.80
N VAL A 413 38.31 32.72 2.53
CA VAL A 413 38.24 34.16 2.71
C VAL A 413 39.39 34.84 1.96
N ALA A 414 39.10 36.02 1.41
CA ALA A 414 40.11 36.84 0.76
C ALA A 414 41.07 37.42 1.81
N PRO A 415 42.35 37.67 1.44
CA PRO A 415 43.31 38.30 2.34
C PRO A 415 42.79 39.62 2.90
N GLY A 416 42.89 39.80 4.21
CA GLY A 416 42.34 40.96 4.91
C GLY A 416 43.00 41.19 6.26
N VAL A 417 42.78 42.38 6.83
CA VAL A 417 43.30 42.75 8.15
C VAL A 417 42.29 42.34 9.23
N GLY A 418 42.76 41.69 10.28
CA GLY A 418 41.96 41.30 11.44
C GLY A 418 41.43 39.88 11.37
N TRP A 419 40.47 39.56 12.26
CA TRP A 419 39.78 38.28 12.28
C TRP A 419 38.63 38.27 11.28
N GLN A 420 38.57 37.22 10.47
CA GLN A 420 37.50 36.93 9.53
C GLN A 420 36.90 35.56 9.88
N ARG A 421 35.66 35.33 9.49
CA ARG A 421 34.98 34.05 9.69
C ARG A 421 34.80 33.35 8.36
N VAL A 422 35.21 32.09 8.29
CA VAL A 422 34.99 31.22 7.15
C VAL A 422 34.07 30.08 7.56
N SER A 423 33.14 29.71 6.68
CA SER A 423 32.25 28.57 6.89
C SER A 423 32.17 27.71 5.65
N VAL A 424 32.06 26.41 5.86
CA VAL A 424 31.82 25.42 4.80
C VAL A 424 30.75 24.44 5.26
N ARG A 425 29.98 23.91 4.31
CA ARG A 425 28.96 22.89 4.54
C ARG A 425 29.17 21.73 3.59
N ALA A 426 28.92 20.53 4.06
CA ALA A 426 28.89 19.33 3.23
C ALA A 426 27.89 18.32 3.79
N VAL A 427 27.21 17.59 2.91
CA VAL A 427 26.39 16.44 3.27
C VAL A 427 27.30 15.23 3.38
N ALA A 428 27.26 14.52 4.50
CA ALA A 428 28.09 13.33 4.68
C ALA A 428 27.67 12.21 3.71
N GLU A 429 28.64 11.66 2.99
CA GLU A 429 28.47 10.52 2.08
C GLU A 429 28.83 9.20 2.76
N ALA A 430 29.57 9.26 3.87
CA ALA A 430 30.06 8.12 4.62
C ALA A 430 29.86 8.30 6.13
N ARG A 431 30.22 7.27 6.90
CA ARG A 431 30.14 7.27 8.38
C ARG A 431 31.19 8.15 9.08
N SER A 432 31.80 9.05 8.34
CA SER A 432 32.77 10.04 8.82
C SER A 432 32.88 11.20 7.85
N VAL A 433 33.16 12.39 8.36
CA VAL A 433 33.61 13.54 7.55
C VAL A 433 34.97 14.01 8.04
N THR A 434 35.78 14.55 7.15
CA THR A 434 37.11 15.10 7.50
C THR A 434 37.13 16.59 7.23
N VAL A 435 37.39 17.39 8.26
CA VAL A 435 37.57 18.84 8.13
C VAL A 435 39.04 19.18 7.93
N PHE A 436 39.32 20.13 7.04
CA PHE A 436 40.65 20.62 6.68
C PHE A 436 40.74 22.12 6.94
N LEU A 437 41.78 22.53 7.67
CA LEU A 437 42.19 23.92 7.78
C LEU A 437 43.46 24.09 6.95
N GLU A 438 43.42 24.88 5.89
CA GLU A 438 44.51 24.95 4.91
C GLU A 438 44.94 26.38 4.61
N VAL A 439 46.24 26.57 4.45
CA VAL A 439 46.83 27.74 3.82
C VAL A 439 47.42 27.31 2.48
N ARG A 440 47.17 28.11 1.45
CA ARG A 440 47.75 27.90 0.11
C ARG A 440 48.62 29.08 -0.28
N ASN A 441 49.73 28.78 -0.96
CA ASN A 441 50.70 29.77 -1.43
C ASN A 441 51.14 30.75 -0.31
N ALA A 442 51.35 30.22 0.91
CA ALA A 442 51.79 31.05 2.01
C ALA A 442 53.21 31.56 1.73
N GLY A 443 53.38 32.88 1.74
CA GLY A 443 54.70 33.50 1.77
C GLY A 443 55.35 33.36 3.15
N ALA A 444 56.06 34.40 3.60
CA ALA A 444 56.59 34.49 4.96
C ALA A 444 55.49 34.76 6.04
N GLU A 445 54.23 34.47 5.73
CA GLU A 445 53.08 34.93 6.50
C GLU A 445 52.43 33.78 7.25
N ALA A 446 51.80 34.10 8.38
CA ALA A 446 51.10 33.12 9.21
C ALA A 446 49.59 33.31 9.06
N ALA A 447 48.87 32.23 8.70
CA ALA A 447 47.44 32.17 8.94
C ALA A 447 47.21 31.61 10.34
N VAL A 448 46.36 32.28 11.10
CA VAL A 448 46.00 31.88 12.46
C VAL A 448 44.56 31.41 12.45
N PHE A 449 44.32 30.21 12.96
CA PHE A 449 43.00 29.61 13.11
C PHE A 449 42.64 29.54 14.58
N ASP A 450 41.37 29.82 14.87
CA ASP A 450 40.79 29.72 16.20
C ASP A 450 39.27 29.46 16.11
N CYS A 451 38.64 29.13 17.23
CA CYS A 451 37.19 28.97 17.37
C CYS A 451 36.56 28.02 16.35
N ILE A 452 37.16 26.87 16.07
CA ILE A 452 36.55 25.93 15.13
C ILE A 452 35.34 25.29 15.81
N GLN A 453 34.19 25.43 15.16
CA GLN A 453 32.91 24.92 15.61
C GLN A 453 32.31 24.00 14.56
N MET A 454 31.62 22.97 15.02
CA MET A 454 30.85 22.06 14.18
C MET A 454 29.38 22.15 14.58
N GLN A 455 28.50 22.16 13.58
CA GLN A 455 27.07 21.94 13.77
C GLN A 455 26.57 20.87 12.81
N ALA A 456 25.88 19.87 13.35
CA ALA A 456 25.27 18.79 12.58
C ALA A 456 23.78 19.07 12.36
N TYR A 457 23.31 18.84 11.14
CA TYR A 457 21.93 19.04 10.71
C TYR A 457 21.36 17.72 10.16
N PRO A 458 20.35 17.13 10.83
CA PRO A 458 19.77 15.83 10.44
C PRO A 458 19.14 15.76 9.06
N CYS A 459 18.77 16.90 8.50
CA CYS A 459 18.23 17.03 7.16
C CYS A 459 19.15 17.95 6.36
N SER A 460 19.48 17.58 5.13
CA SER A 460 19.94 18.56 4.16
C SER A 460 18.88 19.65 4.06
N LEU A 461 19.26 20.91 4.28
CA LEU A 461 18.41 22.03 3.91
C LEU A 461 18.40 22.07 2.39
N GLU A 462 17.52 21.29 1.78
CA GLU A 462 17.07 21.56 0.43
C GLU A 462 16.36 22.92 0.47
N LEU A 463 17.14 24.00 0.33
CA LEU A 463 16.68 25.21 -0.31
C LEU A 463 16.53 24.89 -1.79
N ASP A 464 15.64 23.97 -2.11
CA ASP A 464 15.18 23.79 -3.46
C ASP A 464 14.00 24.74 -3.59
N PRO A 465 14.16 25.96 -4.16
CA PRO A 465 13.01 26.63 -4.69
C PRO A 465 12.57 25.75 -5.85
N LYS A 466 11.73 24.75 -5.58
CA LYS A 466 11.03 24.04 -6.63
C LYS A 466 10.28 25.11 -7.39
N THR A 467 10.85 25.59 -8.48
CA THR A 467 10.15 26.41 -9.46
C THR A 467 8.93 25.57 -9.83
N PRO A 468 7.69 26.02 -9.52
CA PRO A 468 6.51 25.26 -9.90
C PRO A 468 6.59 25.00 -11.41
N PRO A 469 6.21 23.80 -11.89
CA PRO A 469 6.16 23.56 -13.32
C PRO A 469 5.29 24.65 -13.98
N ASN A 470 5.81 25.28 -15.03
CA ASN A 470 5.06 26.33 -15.74
C ASN A 470 3.71 25.76 -16.20
N PRO A 471 2.60 26.51 -16.06
CA PRO A 471 1.31 26.07 -16.54
C PRO A 471 1.36 25.82 -18.06
N VAL A 472 0.81 24.69 -18.51
CA VAL A 472 0.73 24.32 -19.92
C VAL A 472 -0.53 24.95 -20.51
N ARG A 473 -0.37 25.88 -21.47
CA ARG A 473 -1.49 26.52 -22.17
C ARG A 473 -1.92 25.69 -23.38
N ARG A 474 -3.19 25.25 -23.41
CA ARG A 474 -3.82 24.55 -24.54
C ARG A 474 -4.93 25.40 -25.11
N CYS A 475 -4.99 25.57 -26.44
CA CYS A 475 -6.00 26.38 -27.11
C CYS A 475 -6.63 25.63 -28.29
N VAL A 476 -7.88 25.97 -28.60
CA VAL A 476 -8.62 25.51 -29.77
C VAL A 476 -9.24 26.70 -30.49
N SER A 477 -8.98 26.82 -31.79
CA SER A 477 -9.47 27.93 -32.62
C SER A 477 -10.50 27.44 -33.63
N TRP A 478 -11.58 28.22 -33.79
CA TRP A 478 -12.62 27.99 -34.78
C TRP A 478 -12.45 28.83 -36.06
N LEU A 479 -11.35 29.58 -36.17
CA LEU A 479 -11.00 30.34 -37.37
C LEU A 479 -10.51 29.41 -38.50
N ARG A 480 -10.87 29.75 -39.74
CA ARG A 480 -10.39 29.09 -40.99
C ARG A 480 -10.75 27.61 -41.10
N ILE A 481 -11.97 27.24 -40.72
CA ILE A 481 -12.52 25.90 -40.93
C ILE A 481 -13.25 25.88 -42.28
N ASP A 482 -13.03 24.87 -43.10
CA ASP A 482 -13.86 24.64 -44.28
C ASP A 482 -15.31 24.38 -43.83
N PRO A 483 -16.33 25.01 -44.42
CA PRO A 483 -17.72 24.82 -43.99
C PRO A 483 -18.15 23.36 -44.18
N ILE A 484 -18.07 22.58 -43.09
CA ILE A 484 -18.53 21.19 -42.99
C ILE A 484 -20.06 21.19 -43.03
N PRO A 485 -20.73 20.22 -43.69
CA PRO A 485 -22.19 20.06 -43.57
C PRO A 485 -22.57 19.65 -42.14
N GLN A 486 -23.49 20.41 -41.53
CA GLN A 486 -24.14 20.24 -40.21
C GLN A 486 -23.35 19.47 -39.13
N LEU A 487 -22.84 20.19 -38.13
CA LEU A 487 -22.33 19.55 -36.91
C LEU A 487 -23.52 18.95 -36.15
N GLY A 488 -23.36 17.73 -35.64
CA GLY A 488 -24.35 17.15 -34.72
C GLY A 488 -24.43 17.92 -33.39
N PRO A 489 -25.16 17.39 -32.39
CA PRO A 489 -25.34 18.06 -31.10
C PRO A 489 -24.07 18.12 -30.23
N GLN A 490 -23.04 17.38 -30.62
CA GLN A 490 -21.73 17.34 -29.99
C GLN A 490 -20.64 17.24 -31.07
N THR A 491 -19.51 17.91 -30.83
CA THR A 491 -18.32 17.82 -31.69
C THR A 491 -17.04 17.88 -30.83
N GLU A 492 -15.99 17.17 -31.25
CA GLU A 492 -14.70 17.16 -30.56
C GLU A 492 -13.63 17.82 -31.43
N ARG A 493 -12.77 18.62 -30.81
CA ARG A 493 -11.64 19.27 -31.50
C ARG A 493 -10.51 19.56 -30.55
N GLU A 494 -9.30 19.15 -30.93
CA GLU A 494 -8.04 19.49 -30.22
C GLU A 494 -8.07 19.16 -28.71
N GLY A 495 -8.78 18.08 -28.34
CA GLY A 495 -8.93 17.60 -26.96
C GLY A 495 -10.03 18.30 -26.14
N PHE A 496 -10.86 19.12 -26.79
CA PHE A 496 -12.05 19.75 -26.21
C PHE A 496 -13.31 19.16 -26.83
N THR A 497 -14.28 18.84 -25.97
CA THR A 497 -15.61 18.37 -26.36
C THR A 497 -16.61 19.51 -26.22
N PHE A 498 -17.29 19.86 -27.30
CA PHE A 498 -18.29 20.91 -27.36
C PHE A 498 -19.67 20.29 -27.55
N SER A 499 -20.61 20.58 -26.65
CA SER A 499 -21.97 20.03 -26.69
C SER A 499 -23.04 21.12 -26.52
N SER A 500 -24.15 21.01 -27.25
CA SER A 500 -25.34 21.81 -26.98
C SER A 500 -25.98 21.35 -25.66
N LEU A 501 -26.33 22.30 -24.80
CA LEU A 501 -27.00 22.02 -23.53
C LEU A 501 -28.40 21.43 -23.71
N THR A 502 -29.06 21.69 -24.85
CA THR A 502 -30.40 21.16 -25.17
C THR A 502 -30.38 20.02 -26.19
N GLY A 503 -29.20 19.64 -26.70
CA GLY A 503 -29.04 18.62 -27.73
C GLY A 503 -29.41 19.08 -29.15
N ALA A 504 -29.37 20.38 -29.41
CA ALA A 504 -29.52 20.95 -30.75
C ALA A 504 -28.22 20.82 -31.56
N ASP A 505 -28.34 20.67 -32.88
CA ASP A 505 -27.20 20.61 -33.79
C ASP A 505 -26.36 21.89 -33.73
N LEU A 506 -25.06 21.74 -33.55
CA LEU A 506 -24.12 22.86 -33.57
C LEU A 506 -23.95 23.38 -35.00
N SER A 507 -23.55 24.64 -35.15
CA SER A 507 -23.38 25.25 -36.46
C SER A 507 -22.10 26.06 -36.57
N ILE A 508 -21.50 26.07 -37.76
CA ILE A 508 -20.41 26.99 -38.08
C ILE A 508 -21.02 28.25 -38.70
N ILE A 509 -20.69 29.39 -38.11
CA ILE A 509 -21.15 30.70 -38.58
C ILE A 509 -20.01 31.48 -39.24
N THR A 510 -20.35 32.27 -40.25
CA THR A 510 -19.39 33.13 -40.98
C THR A 510 -19.67 34.62 -40.80
N PHE A 511 -20.79 34.98 -40.18
CA PHE A 511 -21.10 36.38 -39.87
C PHE A 511 -20.27 36.92 -38.70
N GLY A 512 -20.26 38.25 -38.53
CA GLY A 512 -19.50 38.92 -37.48
C GLY A 512 -17.98 39.02 -37.75
N THR A 513 -17.29 39.84 -36.97
CA THR A 513 -15.82 39.97 -37.02
C THR A 513 -15.13 38.75 -36.39
N PRO A 514 -13.99 38.29 -36.93
CA PRO A 514 -13.36 38.72 -38.18
C PRO A 514 -14.16 38.26 -39.42
N HIS A 515 -14.32 39.14 -40.41
CA HIS A 515 -15.22 38.94 -41.57
C HIS A 515 -14.87 37.73 -42.46
N ASN A 516 -13.62 37.26 -42.42
CA ASN A 516 -13.13 36.14 -43.23
C ASN A 516 -12.87 34.86 -42.43
N GLY A 517 -13.36 34.79 -41.18
CA GLY A 517 -13.19 33.63 -40.30
C GLY A 517 -14.52 32.96 -39.98
N THR A 518 -14.50 31.63 -39.93
CA THR A 518 -15.54 30.82 -39.28
C THR A 518 -15.50 30.99 -37.76
N LYS A 519 -16.64 30.74 -37.10
CA LYS A 519 -16.77 30.64 -35.64
C LYS A 519 -17.72 29.48 -35.34
N LEU A 520 -17.60 28.88 -34.15
CA LEU A 520 -18.64 27.99 -33.65
C LEU A 520 -19.81 28.84 -33.18
N GLY A 521 -21.00 28.63 -33.74
CA GLY A 521 -22.21 29.30 -33.31
C GLY A 521 -22.54 28.93 -31.87
N ILE A 522 -22.68 29.93 -31.01
CA ILE A 522 -23.18 29.76 -29.65
C ILE A 522 -24.71 29.78 -29.75
N PRO A 523 -25.41 28.68 -29.39
CA PRO A 523 -26.87 28.66 -29.36
C PRO A 523 -27.40 29.79 -28.47
N ASP A 524 -28.52 30.39 -28.87
CA ASP A 524 -29.06 31.55 -28.15
C ASP A 524 -30.28 31.22 -27.26
N PHE A 525 -30.49 32.08 -26.27
CA PHE A 525 -31.50 31.92 -25.24
C PHE A 525 -32.94 32.07 -25.78
N GLN A 526 -33.14 32.79 -26.89
CA GLN A 526 -34.46 33.26 -27.33
C GLN A 526 -35.05 32.52 -28.55
N SER A 527 -34.24 31.82 -29.34
CA SER A 527 -34.68 31.21 -30.61
C SER A 527 -35.08 29.74 -30.53
N ASN A 528 -34.86 29.05 -29.40
CA ASN A 528 -35.22 27.64 -29.24
C ASN A 528 -36.60 27.47 -28.54
N PRO A 529 -37.59 26.82 -29.17
CA PRO A 529 -38.90 26.56 -28.55
C PRO A 529 -38.85 25.61 -27.35
N ASN A 530 -37.73 24.92 -27.10
CA ASN A 530 -37.52 23.99 -25.98
C ASN A 530 -36.82 24.61 -24.76
N GLY A 531 -36.62 25.94 -24.75
CA GLY A 531 -35.97 26.68 -23.67
C GLY A 531 -34.59 27.19 -24.06
N PRO A 532 -33.97 28.02 -23.20
CA PRO A 532 -32.72 28.68 -23.51
C PRO A 532 -31.55 27.72 -23.68
N ASP A 533 -30.85 27.80 -24.81
CA ASP A 533 -29.72 26.92 -25.12
C ASP A 533 -28.37 27.58 -24.84
N GLY A 534 -27.31 26.79 -24.88
CA GLY A 534 -25.92 27.23 -24.72
C GLY A 534 -24.95 26.11 -25.03
N LEU A 535 -23.68 26.37 -24.81
CA LEU A 535 -22.60 25.44 -25.12
C LEU A 535 -21.94 24.97 -23.83
N ARG A 536 -21.78 23.66 -23.67
CA ARG A 536 -20.91 23.07 -22.66
C ARG A 536 -19.61 22.61 -23.30
N VAL A 537 -18.50 22.90 -22.64
CA VAL A 537 -17.15 22.53 -23.06
C VAL A 537 -16.50 21.71 -21.97
N ASP A 538 -16.09 20.48 -22.30
CA ASP A 538 -15.38 19.57 -21.40
C ASP A 538 -13.99 19.23 -21.97
N TRP A 539 -13.01 18.98 -21.10
CA TRP A 539 -11.65 18.57 -21.45
C TRP A 539 -11.08 17.62 -20.38
N GLU A 540 -9.95 16.97 -20.69
CA GLU A 540 -9.28 16.07 -19.73
C GLU A 540 -8.42 16.86 -18.73
N GLY A 541 -8.67 16.63 -17.43
CA GLY A 541 -7.94 17.22 -16.30
C GLY A 541 -8.45 18.58 -15.83
N GLU A 542 -7.87 19.11 -14.75
CA GLU A 542 -8.24 20.42 -14.19
C GLU A 542 -7.37 21.56 -14.74
N ALA A 543 -7.98 22.72 -14.94
CA ALA A 543 -7.33 23.96 -15.35
C ALA A 543 -7.35 24.99 -14.21
N SER A 544 -6.33 25.85 -14.17
CA SER A 544 -6.25 27.00 -13.26
C SER A 544 -6.79 28.29 -13.89
N LYS A 545 -7.04 28.27 -15.20
CA LYS A 545 -7.53 29.40 -15.98
C LYS A 545 -8.22 28.93 -17.24
N ILE A 546 -9.32 29.58 -17.60
CA ILE A 546 -9.98 29.50 -18.90
C ILE A 546 -10.15 30.89 -19.49
N GLU A 547 -9.87 31.01 -20.78
CA GLU A 547 -9.99 32.24 -21.57
C GLU A 547 -10.73 31.90 -22.87
N ILE A 548 -11.83 32.60 -23.17
CA ILE A 548 -12.56 32.44 -24.43
C ILE A 548 -12.59 33.76 -25.19
N THR A 549 -12.45 33.70 -26.50
CA THR A 549 -12.67 34.83 -27.40
C THR A 549 -13.99 34.63 -28.12
N VAL A 550 -14.93 35.54 -27.92
CA VAL A 550 -16.31 35.45 -28.39
C VAL A 550 -16.74 36.72 -29.13
N ILE A 551 -17.80 36.59 -29.91
CA ILE A 551 -18.50 37.70 -30.55
C ILE A 551 -20.01 37.55 -30.34
N GLY A 552 -20.66 38.64 -29.94
CA GLY A 552 -22.12 38.70 -29.76
C GLY A 552 -22.77 39.77 -30.64
N ALA A 553 -24.09 39.79 -30.68
CA ALA A 553 -24.84 40.88 -31.29
C ALA A 553 -24.75 42.16 -30.42
N PRO A 554 -24.93 43.36 -31.00
CA PRO A 554 -25.00 44.58 -30.21
C PRO A 554 -26.08 44.50 -29.13
N GLY A 555 -25.68 44.64 -27.86
CA GLY A 555 -26.59 44.60 -26.72
C GLY A 555 -26.91 43.20 -26.17
N SER A 556 -26.44 42.11 -26.78
CA SER A 556 -26.60 40.76 -26.21
C SER A 556 -25.50 40.43 -25.20
N ARG A 557 -25.85 39.81 -24.06
CA ARG A 557 -24.86 39.29 -23.11
C ARG A 557 -24.32 37.95 -23.57
N ILE A 558 -23.00 37.75 -23.43
CA ILE A 558 -22.38 36.43 -23.40
C ILE A 558 -21.82 36.20 -22.00
N LEU A 559 -22.16 35.06 -21.41
CA LEU A 559 -21.72 34.60 -20.09
C LEU A 559 -20.85 33.37 -20.26
N LEU A 560 -19.66 33.41 -19.65
CA LEU A 560 -18.79 32.27 -19.41
C LEU A 560 -18.93 31.86 -17.93
N THR A 561 -19.23 30.59 -17.68
CA THR A 561 -19.28 29.99 -16.35
C THR A 561 -18.28 28.84 -16.27
N ALA A 562 -17.33 28.90 -15.35
CA ALA A 562 -16.37 27.83 -15.06
C ALA A 562 -16.97 26.84 -14.04
N LEU A 563 -16.80 25.55 -14.29
CA LEU A 563 -17.38 24.47 -13.48
C LEU A 563 -16.29 23.57 -12.87
N ASN A 564 -16.53 23.07 -11.65
CA ASN A 564 -15.70 22.02 -11.04
C ASN A 564 -16.06 20.62 -11.57
N ALA A 565 -15.34 19.59 -11.13
CA ALA A 565 -15.56 18.19 -11.54
C ALA A 565 -16.97 17.66 -11.17
N GLN A 566 -17.63 18.27 -10.19
CA GLN A 566 -19.00 17.96 -9.76
C GLN A 566 -20.07 18.73 -10.57
N GLY A 567 -19.65 19.64 -11.47
CA GLY A 567 -20.54 20.45 -12.30
C GLY A 567 -21.07 21.73 -11.61
N GLU A 568 -20.46 22.14 -10.50
CA GLU A 568 -20.85 23.36 -9.77
C GLU A 568 -20.10 24.59 -10.29
N SER A 569 -20.76 25.75 -10.33
CA SER A 569 -20.17 27.02 -10.75
C SER A 569 -19.14 27.53 -9.73
N ILE A 570 -17.91 27.74 -10.19
CA ILE A 570 -16.77 28.20 -9.37
C ILE A 570 -16.21 29.57 -9.81
N GLY A 571 -16.76 30.16 -10.87
CA GLY A 571 -16.41 31.49 -11.34
C GLY A 571 -17.11 31.85 -12.64
N GLU A 572 -17.35 33.14 -12.87
CA GLU A 572 -18.06 33.63 -14.05
C GLU A 572 -17.45 34.94 -14.57
N ASP A 573 -17.52 35.13 -15.89
CA ASP A 573 -17.23 36.40 -16.55
C ASP A 573 -18.24 36.64 -17.67
N SER A 574 -18.56 37.91 -17.97
CA SER A 574 -19.55 38.23 -19.01
C SER A 574 -19.33 39.58 -19.67
N ALA A 575 -19.77 39.70 -20.92
CA ALA A 575 -19.71 40.94 -21.69
C ALA A 575 -21.03 41.23 -22.43
N THR A 576 -21.36 42.53 -22.55
CA THR A 576 -22.54 43.05 -23.26
C THR A 576 -22.13 44.11 -24.30
N GLN A 577 -21.60 43.72 -25.46
CA GLN A 577 -21.38 44.63 -26.61
C GLN A 577 -21.00 43.86 -27.89
N GLY A 578 -21.32 44.42 -29.05
CA GLY A 578 -21.30 43.73 -30.35
C GLY A 578 -19.94 43.55 -31.05
N ASP A 579 -18.83 43.68 -30.33
CA ASP A 579 -17.46 43.51 -30.85
C ASP A 579 -16.81 42.24 -30.27
N VAL A 580 -15.69 41.80 -30.84
CA VAL A 580 -14.90 40.66 -30.33
C VAL A 580 -14.39 40.97 -28.93
N ARG A 581 -14.63 40.06 -27.98
CA ARG A 581 -14.19 40.19 -26.59
C ARG A 581 -13.59 38.89 -26.09
N THR A 582 -12.67 39.04 -25.15
CA THR A 582 -12.09 37.92 -24.40
C THR A 582 -12.72 37.91 -23.01
N LEU A 583 -13.30 36.77 -22.62
CA LEU A 583 -13.80 36.50 -21.27
C LEU A 583 -12.84 35.55 -20.57
N GLU A 584 -12.62 35.76 -19.28
CA GLU A 584 -11.61 35.03 -18.52
C GLU A 584 -12.10 34.65 -17.12
N VAL A 585 -11.86 33.40 -16.73
CA VAL A 585 -12.01 32.95 -15.35
C VAL A 585 -10.71 32.28 -14.89
N SER A 586 -10.10 32.82 -13.83
CA SER A 586 -8.87 32.31 -13.23
C SER A 586 -9.16 31.79 -11.81
N THR A 587 -9.33 30.48 -11.66
CA THR A 587 -9.58 29.77 -10.39
C THR A 587 -9.04 28.35 -10.47
N GLN A 588 -8.71 27.71 -9.34
CA GLN A 588 -8.27 26.31 -9.34
C GLN A 588 -9.46 25.35 -9.47
N GLY A 589 -9.22 24.16 -10.04
CA GLY A 589 -10.21 23.10 -10.12
C GLY A 589 -11.24 23.24 -11.25
N ILE A 590 -10.95 24.01 -12.30
CA ILE A 590 -11.85 24.13 -13.46
C ILE A 590 -11.77 22.84 -14.27
N ALA A 591 -12.86 22.07 -14.31
CA ALA A 591 -12.96 20.83 -15.06
C ALA A 591 -13.80 20.96 -16.35
N ALA A 592 -14.70 21.95 -16.41
CA ALA A 592 -15.54 22.22 -17.56
C ALA A 592 -15.95 23.71 -17.61
N ALA A 593 -16.59 24.12 -18.70
CA ALA A 593 -17.17 25.46 -18.82
C ALA A 593 -18.50 25.47 -19.59
N GLU A 594 -19.39 26.38 -19.20
CA GLU A 594 -20.62 26.70 -19.92
C GLU A 594 -20.54 28.10 -20.53
N ILE A 595 -20.97 28.24 -21.80
CA ILE A 595 -21.02 29.50 -22.53
C ILE A 595 -22.45 29.73 -22.99
N ARG A 596 -23.06 30.82 -22.53
CA ARG A 596 -24.46 31.17 -22.84
C ARG A 596 -24.52 32.54 -23.50
N SER A 597 -25.40 32.69 -24.49
CA SER A 597 -25.62 33.96 -25.19
C SER A 597 -27.09 34.34 -25.21
N ASP A 598 -27.42 35.60 -24.92
CA ASP A 598 -28.80 36.10 -24.96
C ASP A 598 -29.37 36.12 -26.39
N TYR A 599 -28.50 36.27 -27.39
CA TYR A 599 -28.83 36.30 -28.81
C TYR A 599 -27.62 35.85 -29.63
N ARG A 600 -27.83 35.25 -30.82
CA ARG A 600 -26.80 34.70 -31.74
C ARG A 600 -25.36 35.13 -31.45
N GLY A 601 -24.55 34.23 -30.90
CA GLY A 601 -23.14 34.44 -30.60
C GLY A 601 -22.20 33.54 -31.40
N GLY A 602 -20.91 33.82 -31.36
CA GLY A 602 -19.85 33.01 -31.97
C GLY A 602 -18.65 32.84 -31.06
N LEU A 603 -18.19 31.61 -30.89
CA LEU A 603 -16.92 31.28 -30.24
C LEU A 603 -15.81 31.23 -31.29
N ILE A 604 -14.80 32.08 -31.11
CA ILE A 604 -13.64 32.21 -32.01
C ILE A 604 -12.49 31.33 -31.53
N GLU A 605 -12.18 31.38 -30.25
CA GLU A 605 -11.06 30.65 -29.64
C GLU A 605 -11.37 30.35 -28.17
N LEU A 606 -10.87 29.23 -27.67
CA LEU A 606 -10.89 28.88 -26.25
C LEU A 606 -9.50 28.39 -25.86
N CYS A 607 -8.97 28.87 -24.73
CA CYS A 607 -7.71 28.47 -24.15
C CYS A 607 -7.89 28.10 -22.67
N ILE A 608 -7.17 27.06 -22.23
CA ILE A 608 -7.03 26.71 -20.81
C ILE A 608 -5.56 26.69 -20.41
N GLU A 609 -5.27 26.97 -19.14
CA GLU A 609 -3.97 26.73 -18.53
C GLU A 609 -4.08 25.60 -17.52
N GLN A 610 -3.32 24.53 -17.72
CA GLN A 610 -3.29 23.37 -16.83
C GLN A 610 -1.98 23.34 -16.04
N GLY A 611 -2.09 23.36 -14.71
CA GLY A 611 -0.98 23.43 -13.76
C GLY A 611 -1.43 24.08 -12.45
N PRO A 612 -0.63 24.02 -11.38
CA PRO A 612 -0.95 24.71 -10.13
C PRO A 612 -0.94 26.22 -10.42
N GLY A 613 -2.13 26.83 -10.42
CA GLY A 613 -2.28 28.27 -10.67
C GLY A 613 -1.39 29.06 -9.72
N ARG A 614 -0.82 30.18 -10.20
CA ARG A 614 -0.13 31.13 -9.32
C ARG A 614 -1.13 31.66 -8.30
N ASP A 615 -1.02 31.21 -7.07
CA ASP A 615 -1.66 31.86 -5.94
C ASP A 615 -1.11 33.30 -5.83
N SER A 616 -1.97 34.28 -6.09
CA SER A 616 -1.67 35.68 -5.78
C SER A 616 -1.65 35.95 -4.26
N SER A 617 -1.86 34.92 -3.45
CA SER A 617 -1.83 34.91 -1.98
C SER A 617 -0.51 34.46 -1.36
N ASP A 618 0.47 33.94 -2.14
CA ASP A 618 1.64 33.27 -1.56
C ASP A 618 2.83 34.21 -1.24
N CYS A 619 2.52 35.29 -0.53
CA CYS A 619 3.47 36.04 0.29
C CYS A 619 2.88 36.24 1.69
N GLY A 620 2.54 35.12 2.32
CA GLY A 620 2.00 35.03 3.68
C GLY A 620 3.07 34.87 4.75
N CYS A 621 3.98 35.84 4.88
CA CYS A 621 4.69 36.02 6.15
C CYS A 621 3.63 36.51 7.16
N GLN A 622 3.15 35.62 8.03
CA GLN A 622 2.20 35.96 9.09
C GLN A 622 2.76 37.10 9.97
N LYS A 623 2.33 38.33 9.68
CA LYS A 623 2.38 39.43 10.65
C LYS A 623 1.39 39.10 11.76
N ARG A 624 1.91 38.77 12.94
CA ARG A 624 1.22 38.94 14.22
C ARG A 624 0.56 40.32 14.24
N ARG A 625 -0.78 40.37 14.20
CA ARG A 625 -1.53 41.58 14.55
C ARG A 625 -1.54 41.70 16.07
N GLY A 626 -1.04 42.83 16.56
CA GLY A 626 -1.05 43.20 17.97
C GLY A 626 -2.49 43.30 18.49
N GLY A 627 -2.68 42.77 19.70
CA GLY A 627 -3.88 43.01 20.48
C GLY A 627 -3.93 44.48 20.88
N ALA A 628 -4.98 45.17 20.44
CA ALA A 628 -5.33 46.49 20.92
C ALA A 628 -5.91 46.36 22.35
N ILE A 629 -5.32 47.13 23.25
CA ILE A 629 -5.83 47.43 24.58
C ILE A 629 -7.12 48.23 24.41
N THR A 630 -8.25 47.70 24.87
CA THR A 630 -9.47 48.47 25.15
C THR A 630 -9.55 48.73 26.65
N THR A 631 -9.24 49.98 27.03
CA THR A 631 -9.70 50.60 28.26
C THR A 631 -11.17 50.99 28.12
N ALA A 632 -12.03 50.59 29.07
CA ALA A 632 -13.02 51.47 29.69
C ALA A 632 -13.74 50.75 30.85
N ARG A 633 -13.70 51.41 32.02
CA ARG A 633 -14.63 51.45 33.17
C ARG A 633 -15.43 50.21 33.55
#